data_AF-A0A1T4TQQ1-F1
#
_entry.id   AF-A0A1T4TQQ1-F1
#
_cell.length_a   1.000
_cell.length_b   1.000
_cell.length_c   1.000
_cell.angle_alpha   90.00
_cell.angle_beta   90.00
_cell.angle_gamma   90.00
#
_symmetry.space_group_name_H-M   'P 1'
#
loop_
_entity.id
_entity.type
_entity.pdbx_description
1 polymer ?
#
loop_
_entity_poly.entity_id
_entity_poly.type
_entity_poly.pdbx_seq_one_letter_code
_entity_poly.pdbx_strand_id
1 'polypeptide(L)' 'MVRESHKSLIEKGHQLEKEGAPDKAIQVYLAAVKKDPLNAAAYNRLMVLYRKKKEPRKEMAIINEAIKAYEDNVKAEQSS' A
#
# COMPACT_ATOMS: atom_id res chain seq x y z
N MET A 1 5.03 4.05 24.57
CA MET A 1 4.25 4.59 23.43
C MET A 1 4.38 3.58 22.29
N VAL A 2 3.34 2.79 22.05
CA VAL A 2 3.43 1.52 21.32
C VAL A 2 3.70 1.81 19.85
N ARG A 3 4.81 1.27 19.32
CA ARG A 3 5.00 1.11 17.87
C ARG A 3 3.82 0.29 17.37
N GLU A 4 2.75 0.94 16.90
CA GLU A 4 1.75 0.28 16.04
C GLU A 4 2.55 -0.21 14.82
N SER A 5 2.93 -1.47 14.92
CA SER A 5 3.81 -2.22 14.06
C SER A 5 3.15 -2.30 12.69
N HIS A 6 3.91 -2.20 11.61
CA HIS A 6 3.44 -2.14 10.21
C HIS A 6 2.37 -3.19 9.84
N LYS A 7 2.38 -4.35 10.51
CA LYS A 7 1.37 -5.41 10.44
C LYS A 7 -0.05 -4.94 10.82
N SER A 8 -0.14 -3.95 11.71
CA SER A 8 -1.38 -3.31 12.17
C SER A 8 -2.11 -2.56 11.05
N LEU A 9 -1.39 -1.86 10.16
CA LEU A 9 -2.03 -1.09 9.09
C LEU A 9 -2.65 -2.03 8.05
N ILE A 10 -1.94 -3.11 7.69
CA ILE A 10 -2.48 -4.11 6.76
C ILE A 10 -3.74 -4.76 7.34
N GLU A 11 -3.69 -5.22 8.59
CA GLU A 11 -4.85 -5.86 9.23
C GLU A 11 -6.03 -4.89 9.38
N LYS A 12 -5.76 -3.64 9.76
CA LYS A 12 -6.78 -2.58 9.83
C LYS A 12 -7.42 -2.30 8.48
N GLY A 13 -6.62 -2.25 7.41
CA GLY A 13 -7.12 -2.13 6.04
C GLY A 13 -8.03 -3.29 5.66
N HIS A 14 -7.63 -4.53 6.00
CA HIS A 14 -8.44 -5.72 5.74
C HIS A 14 -9.76 -5.71 6.51
N GLN A 15 -9.72 -5.29 7.77
CA GLN A 15 -10.92 -5.18 8.60
C GLN A 15 -11.90 -4.14 8.01
N LEU A 16 -11.41 -2.99 7.57
CA LEU A 16 -12.23 -1.96 6.92
C LEU A 16 -12.84 -2.45 5.60
N GLU A 17 -12.13 -3.28 4.82
CA GLU A 17 -12.72 -3.92 3.65
C GLU A 17 -13.83 -4.91 4.00
N LYS A 18 -13.67 -5.70 5.06
CA LYS A 18 -14.71 -6.62 5.56
C LYS A 18 -15.94 -5.86 6.07
N GLU A 19 -15.73 -4.69 6.65
CA GLU A 19 -16.79 -3.78 7.13
C GLU A 19 -17.48 -2.99 6.01
N GLY A 20 -17.09 -3.19 4.74
CA GLY A 20 -17.69 -2.48 3.63
C GLY A 20 -17.27 -1.01 3.52
N ALA A 21 -16.12 -0.64 4.11
CA ALA A 21 -15.53 0.70 4.07
C ALA A 21 -14.26 0.76 3.20
N PRO A 22 -14.34 0.46 1.88
CA PRO A 22 -13.17 0.36 1.01
C PRO A 22 -12.39 1.69 0.89
N ASP A 23 -13.05 2.84 0.99
CA ASP A 23 -12.39 4.15 0.94
C ASP A 23 -11.51 4.40 2.16
N LYS A 24 -11.96 3.97 3.35
CA LYS A 24 -11.14 4.03 4.57
C LYS A 24 -9.99 3.03 4.48
N ALA A 25 -10.24 1.84 3.94
CA ALA A 25 -9.20 0.84 3.72
C ALA A 25 -8.08 1.36 2.79
N ILE A 26 -8.45 2.03 1.69
CA ILE A 26 -7.50 2.69 0.79
C ILE A 26 -6.61 3.67 1.56
N GLN A 27 -7.19 4.54 2.40
CA GLN A 27 -6.39 5.49 3.19
C GLN A 27 -5.39 4.80 4.12
N VAL A 28 -5.81 3.69 4.74
CA VAL A 28 -4.95 2.90 5.62
C VAL A 28 -3.82 2.20 4.83
N TYR A 29 -4.11 1.64 3.66
CA TYR A 29 -3.07 1.03 2.82
C TYR A 29 -2.11 2.06 2.24
N LEU A 30 -2.58 3.26 1.89
CA LEU A 30 -1.71 4.38 1.49
C LEU A 30 -0.77 4.78 2.63
N ALA A 31 -1.25 4.79 3.87
CA ALA A 31 -0.40 5.01 5.03
C ALA A 31 0.62 3.87 5.23
N ALA A 32 0.24 2.63 4.91
CA ALA A 32 1.14 1.48 4.98
C ALA A 32 2.31 1.61 3.99
N VAL A 33 2.05 1.92 2.71
CA VAL A 33 3.11 2.10 1.70
C VAL A 33 3.99 3.32 1.99
N LYS A 34 3.44 4.38 2.58
CA LYS A 34 4.25 5.53 3.00
C LYS A 34 5.24 5.18 4.12
N LYS A 35 4.85 4.28 5.01
CA LYS A 35 5.65 3.87 6.17
C LYS A 35 6.65 2.76 5.82
N ASP A 36 6.25 1.86 4.93
CA ASP A 36 7.04 0.76 4.39
C ASP A 36 6.88 0.74 2.86
N PRO A 37 7.76 1.46 2.13
CA PRO A 37 7.67 1.60 0.67
C PRO A 37 7.82 0.29 -0.11
N LEU A 38 8.26 -0.80 0.53
CA LEU A 38 8.45 -2.11 -0.09
C LEU A 38 7.34 -3.10 0.30
N ASN A 39 6.27 -2.62 0.95
CA ASN A 39 5.19 -3.49 1.42
C ASN A 39 4.30 -4.00 0.27
N ALA A 40 4.68 -5.13 -0.32
CA ALA A 40 3.95 -5.74 -1.43
C ALA A 40 2.47 -6.02 -1.11
N ALA A 41 2.14 -6.37 0.14
CA ALA A 41 0.77 -6.62 0.54
C ALA A 41 -0.10 -5.36 0.43
N ALA A 42 0.39 -4.20 0.88
CA ALA A 42 -0.33 -2.94 0.78
C ALA A 42 -0.60 -2.53 -0.68
N TYR A 43 0.42 -2.60 -1.56
CA TYR A 43 0.25 -2.29 -2.98
C TYR A 43 -0.77 -3.23 -3.65
N ASN A 44 -0.71 -4.52 -3.37
CA ASN A 44 -1.66 -5.49 -3.91
C ASN A 44 -3.12 -5.15 -3.53
N ARG A 45 -3.36 -4.77 -2.27
CA ARG A 45 -4.70 -4.38 -1.82
C ARG A 45 -5.17 -3.08 -2.46
N LEU A 46 -4.30 -2.09 -2.60
CA LEU A 46 -4.62 -0.84 -3.30
C LEU A 46 -5.00 -1.08 -4.77
N MET A 47 -4.24 -1.90 -5.50
CA MET A 47 -4.56 -2.25 -6.88
C MET A 47 -5.92 -2.94 -7.00
N VAL A 48 -6.21 -3.92 -6.14
CA VAL A 48 -7.51 -4.61 -6.11
C VAL A 48 -8.65 -3.64 -5.85
N LEU A 49 -8.48 -2.72 -4.89
CA LEU A 49 -9.50 -1.74 -4.53
C LEU A 49 -9.76 -0.72 -5.65
N TYR A 50 -8.71 -0.18 -6.27
CA TYR A 50 -8.86 0.75 -7.39
C TYR A 50 -9.46 0.08 -8.63
N ARG A 51 -9.10 -1.19 -8.90
CA ARG A 51 -9.72 -1.99 -9.95
C ARG A 51 -11.21 -2.19 -9.73
N LYS A 52 -11.61 -2.55 -8.50
CA LYS A 52 -13.03 -2.68 -8.11
C LYS A 52 -13.79 -1.36 -8.24
N LYS A 53 -13.15 -0.23 -7.94
CA LYS A 53 -13.72 1.12 -8.09
C LYS A 53 -13.73 1.62 -9.54
N LYS A 54 -13.18 0.87 -10.50
CA LYS A 54 -12.99 1.29 -11.90
C LYS A 54 -12.21 2.60 -12.02
N GLU A 55 -11.17 2.76 -11.19
CA GLU A 55 -10.29 3.93 -11.17
C GLU A 55 -8.88 3.58 -11.73
N PRO A 56 -8.74 3.26 -13.03
CA PRO A 56 -7.50 2.75 -13.60
C PRO A 56 -6.34 3.75 -13.52
N ARG A 57 -6.63 5.06 -13.54
CA ARG A 57 -5.60 6.09 -13.38
C ARG A 57 -4.94 6.03 -12.01
N LYS A 58 -5.71 5.76 -10.95
CA LYS A 58 -5.19 5.63 -9.59
C LYS A 58 -4.45 4.30 -9.42
N GLU A 59 -4.98 3.21 -9.98
CA GLU A 59 -4.27 1.93 -10.00
C GLU A 59 -2.89 2.04 -10.65
N MET A 60 -2.79 2.70 -11.82
CA MET A 60 -1.51 2.92 -12.50
C MET A 60 -0.54 3.78 -11.67
N ALA A 61 -1.04 4.79 -10.96
CA ALA A 61 -0.20 5.58 -10.05
C ALA A 61 0.42 4.71 -8.94
N ILE A 62 -0.38 3.83 -8.33
CA ILE A 62 0.10 2.89 -7.30
C ILE A 62 1.15 1.91 -7.85
N ILE A 63 0.96 1.41 -9.07
CA ILE A 63 1.94 0.54 -9.74
C ILE A 63 3.26 1.28 -9.95
N ASN A 64 3.21 2.51 -10.46
CA ASN A 64 4.41 3.32 -10.68
C ASN A 64 5.14 3.64 -9.36
N GLU A 65 4.40 3.91 -8.29
CA GLU A 65 4.99 4.10 -6.95
C GLU A 65 5.69 2.84 -6.45
N ALA A 66 5.08 1.66 -6.62
CA ALA A 66 5.68 0.39 -6.23
C ALA A 66 6.98 0.11 -6.99
N ILE A 67 6.99 0.34 -8.31
CA ILE A 67 8.18 0.19 -9.16
C ILE A 67 9.29 1.12 -8.68
N LYS A 68 8.97 2.40 -8.49
CA LYS A 68 9.94 3.40 -8.03
C LYS A 68 10.53 3.03 -6.67
N ALA A 69 9.70 2.63 -5.71
CA ALA A 69 10.17 2.24 -4.39
C ALA A 69 11.13 1.04 -4.45
N TYR A 70 10.84 0.06 -5.31
CA TYR A 70 11.73 -1.07 -5.53
C TYR A 70 13.05 -0.66 -6.20
N GLU A 71 12.99 0.17 -7.25
CA GLU A 71 14.19 0.70 -7.90
C GLU A 71 15.08 1.48 -6.94
N ASP A 72 14.50 2.31 -6.09
CA ASP A 72 15.22 3.10 -5.10
C ASP A 72 15.88 2.19 -4.05
N ASN A 73 15.21 1.10 -3.62
CA ASN A 73 15.81 0.10 -2.74
C ASN A 73 16.98 -0.64 -3.40
N VAL A 74 16.80 -1.12 -4.64
CA VAL A 74 17.87 -1.81 -5.37
C VAL A 74 19.09 -0.88 -5.55
N LYS A 75 18.88 0.38 -5.92
CA LYS A 75 19.97 1.36 -6.04
C LYS A 75 20.69 1.58 -4.70
N ALA A 76 19.94 1.64 -3.60
CA ALA A 76 20.52 1.78 -2.26
C ALA A 76 21.39 0.56 -1.88
N GLU A 77 20.95 -0.66 -2.18
CA GLU A 77 21.70 -1.88 -1.93
C GLU A 77 22.96 -2.00 -2.80
N GLN A 78 22.91 -1.54 -4.06
CA GLN A 78 24.08 -1.57 -4.96
C GLN A 78 25.14 -0.50 -4.62
N SER A 79 24.76 0.48 -3.79
CA SER A 79 25.64 1.60 -3.42
C SER A 79 26.32 1.41 -2.04
N SER A 80 26.09 0.27 -1.35
CA SER A 80 26.69 -0.07 -0.06
C SER A 80 27.74 -1.16 -0.20
#